data_AF-S3C2D0-F1
#
_entry.id   AF-S3C2D0-F1
#
_cell.length_a   1.000
_cell.length_b   1.000
_cell.length_c   1.000
_cell.angle_alpha   90.00
_cell.angle_beta   90.00
_cell.angle_gamma   90.00
#
_symmetry.space_group_name_H-M   'P 1'
#
loop_
_entity.id
_entity.type
_entity.pdbx_description
1 polymer ?
#
loop_
_entity_poly.entity_id
_entity_poly.type
_entity_poly.pdbx_seq_one_letter_code
_entity_poly.pdbx_strand_id
1 'polypeptide(L)'
;MASISTIPTNPTGSLRERCSQCSATGEQLFLCSGCRAVRFCGRAHQTSNWPEHKALCHRIKRERAKVAKEEDLVRNATDDFMTPANAFETAVGNFWDFYNTRPYMRARFALADDLRLTGTLDGAREALVHFRDMLRLCRGDNLGIRDVVPALMLRLDLDQECYDFVKWWQTHNANGTYDYGDMSQPYLDLHGADALETPDFFGDFTSLNHIVSLLLLKMKLLIDIRNIKVARKIPSASRLPTELVLMLEPNMLRSPLSKTMFQGKTTAQLLEMEAKLVRQTCLLGGLAVETNQHFVADLLDADLALGTEPTPYSKGSWEQSVTVVKQVYGAFYETEGVLELLHDARACAAMESEVEIPDFMKGERRRNPQNPRTPEEMLKDVSINRIWGYLDYAVENASYLGTWSERPSVQHYKATLAQLAAYEDEDDEDDEADDDEGLDGEYSFSDSE
;
A
#
# COMPACT_ATOMS: atom_id res chain seq x y z
N MET A 1 12.06 -17.69 -21.57
CA MET A 1 12.47 -16.48 -20.80
C MET A 1 12.21 -16.80 -19.35
N ALA A 2 13.23 -16.73 -18.48
CA ALA A 2 13.00 -17.01 -17.05
C ALA A 2 12.27 -15.80 -16.45
N SER A 3 10.99 -15.96 -16.13
CA SER A 3 10.24 -14.99 -15.33
C SER A 3 11.00 -14.79 -14.02
N ILE A 4 11.38 -13.55 -13.76
CA ILE A 4 11.77 -13.16 -12.41
C ILE A 4 10.52 -13.42 -11.57
N SER A 5 10.63 -14.17 -10.47
CA SER A 5 9.54 -14.20 -9.51
C SER A 5 9.32 -12.77 -9.05
N THR A 6 8.20 -12.17 -9.45
CA THR A 6 7.73 -10.86 -9.02
C THR A 6 7.16 -10.89 -7.61
N ILE A 7 7.00 -12.09 -7.05
CA ILE A 7 6.62 -12.33 -5.66
C ILE A 7 7.84 -12.06 -4.79
N PRO A 8 7.77 -11.14 -3.81
CA PRO A 8 8.83 -10.94 -2.83
C PRO A 8 9.13 -12.25 -2.11
N THR A 9 10.35 -12.76 -2.26
CA THR A 9 10.83 -13.95 -1.52
C THR A 9 11.66 -13.57 -0.29
N ASN A 10 11.83 -12.27 -0.04
CA ASN A 10 12.60 -11.77 1.08
C ASN A 10 11.81 -11.90 2.38
N PRO A 11 12.48 -12.04 3.53
CA PRO A 11 11.80 -11.93 4.82
C PRO A 11 11.12 -10.56 4.98
N THR A 12 9.92 -10.56 5.54
CA THR A 12 9.20 -9.35 5.97
C THR A 12 10.05 -8.53 6.95
N GLY A 13 9.78 -7.22 7.04
CA GLY A 13 10.56 -6.29 7.86
C GLY A 13 11.36 -5.27 7.04
N SER A 14 12.03 -4.33 7.73
CA SER A 14 12.85 -3.30 7.06
C SER A 14 13.97 -3.92 6.23
N LEU A 15 14.29 -3.30 5.09
CA LEU A 15 15.43 -3.68 4.28
C LEU A 15 16.72 -3.55 5.07
N ARG A 16 17.52 -4.62 5.07
CA ARG A 16 18.81 -4.69 5.78
C ARG A 16 19.83 -5.36 4.87
N GLU A 17 21.10 -5.07 5.11
CA GLU A 17 22.20 -5.81 4.49
C GLU A 17 22.15 -7.26 4.97
N ARG A 18 21.75 -8.17 4.07
CA ARG A 18 21.55 -9.58 4.37
C ARG A 18 22.04 -10.47 3.24
N CYS A 19 22.39 -11.71 3.57
CA CYS A 19 22.72 -12.70 2.56
C CYS A 19 21.45 -13.16 1.82
N SER A 20 21.48 -13.14 0.48
CA SER A 20 20.33 -13.56 -0.34
C SER A 20 20.02 -15.07 -0.28
N GLN A 21 20.89 -15.90 0.30
CA GLN A 21 20.68 -17.35 0.42
C GLN A 21 20.14 -17.77 1.79
N CYS A 22 20.71 -17.22 2.88
CA CYS A 22 20.38 -17.64 4.25
C CYS A 22 19.76 -16.51 5.11
N SER A 23 19.55 -15.33 4.53
CA SER A 23 19.01 -14.13 5.19
C SER A 23 19.81 -13.62 6.39
N ALA A 24 20.98 -14.18 6.67
CA ALA A 24 21.85 -13.72 7.75
C ALA A 24 22.32 -12.27 7.52
N THR A 25 22.21 -11.46 8.57
CA THR A 25 22.76 -10.11 8.62
C THR A 25 24.14 -10.14 9.28
N GLY A 26 25.08 -9.32 8.83
CA GLY A 26 26.42 -9.27 9.40
C GLY A 26 27.31 -8.21 8.74
N GLU A 27 28.39 -7.84 9.42
CA GLU A 27 29.27 -6.73 9.01
C GLU A 27 30.13 -7.05 7.77
N GLN A 28 30.38 -8.33 7.47
CA GLN A 28 31.26 -8.75 6.37
C GLN A 28 30.51 -9.54 5.29
N LEU A 29 29.44 -8.96 4.76
CA LEU A 29 28.76 -9.51 3.58
C LEU A 29 29.44 -9.04 2.29
N PHE A 30 29.75 -9.97 1.40
CA PHE A 30 30.36 -9.70 0.10
C PHE A 30 29.31 -9.34 -0.94
N LEU A 31 29.47 -8.19 -1.60
CA LEU A 31 28.68 -7.81 -2.75
C LEU A 31 29.05 -8.64 -3.98
N CYS A 32 28.03 -9.05 -4.74
CA CYS A 32 28.23 -9.66 -6.04
C CYS A 32 28.97 -8.67 -6.96
N SER A 33 30.17 -9.03 -7.40
CA SER A 33 31.01 -8.17 -8.26
C SER A 33 30.36 -7.87 -9.63
N GLY A 34 29.43 -8.71 -10.07
CA GLY A 34 28.70 -8.54 -11.33
C GLY A 34 27.62 -7.46 -11.26
N CYS A 35 26.59 -7.67 -10.43
CA CYS A 35 25.45 -6.75 -10.37
C CYS A 35 25.60 -5.62 -9.36
N ARG A 36 26.44 -5.81 -8.32
CA ARG A 36 26.63 -4.91 -7.17
C ARG A 36 25.37 -4.58 -6.35
N ALA A 37 24.30 -5.36 -6.52
CA ALA A 37 23.04 -5.18 -5.81
C ALA A 37 22.75 -6.27 -4.77
N VAL A 38 23.42 -7.43 -4.85
CA VAL A 38 23.10 -8.59 -4.00
C VAL A 38 24.30 -8.97 -3.14
N ARG A 39 24.05 -9.33 -1.87
CA ARG A 39 25.05 -9.68 -0.87
C ARG A 39 25.04 -11.16 -0.48
N PHE A 40 26.21 -11.68 -0.12
CA PHE A 40 26.42 -13.06 0.30
C PHE A 40 27.40 -13.16 1.49
N CYS A 41 27.21 -14.14 2.37
CA CYS A 41 28.18 -14.44 3.43
C CYS A 41 29.55 -14.89 2.89
N GLY A 42 29.59 -15.43 1.68
CA GLY A 42 30.81 -15.88 1.03
C GLY A 42 30.52 -16.58 -0.29
N ARG A 43 31.58 -17.08 -0.93
CA ARG A 43 31.50 -17.72 -2.25
C ARG A 43 30.61 -18.96 -2.27
N ALA A 44 30.54 -19.72 -1.18
CA ALA A 44 29.66 -20.90 -1.07
C ALA A 44 28.18 -20.53 -1.27
N HIS A 45 27.67 -19.55 -0.51
CA HIS A 45 26.28 -19.09 -0.65
C HIS A 45 26.02 -18.42 -2.00
N GLN A 46 27.02 -17.74 -2.57
CA GLN A 46 26.90 -17.18 -3.91
C GLN A 46 26.75 -18.28 -4.98
N THR A 47 27.51 -19.37 -4.87
CA THR A 47 27.41 -20.50 -5.79
C THR A 47 26.08 -21.26 -5.62
N SER A 48 25.61 -21.43 -4.38
CA SER A 48 24.30 -22.05 -4.11
C SER A 48 23.13 -21.23 -4.66
N ASN A 49 23.15 -19.90 -4.49
CA ASN A 49 22.11 -19.01 -5.03
C ASN A 49 22.26 -18.72 -6.53
N TRP A 50 23.32 -19.21 -7.18
CA TRP A 50 23.62 -18.84 -8.57
C TRP A 50 22.50 -19.20 -9.56
N PRO A 51 21.82 -20.36 -9.48
CA PRO A 51 20.73 -20.68 -10.40
C PRO A 51 19.61 -19.64 -10.42
N GLU A 52 19.23 -19.12 -9.25
CA GLU A 52 18.17 -18.10 -9.11
C GLU A 52 18.70 -16.70 -9.42
N HIS A 53 19.91 -16.37 -8.96
CA HIS A 53 20.51 -15.04 -9.10
C HIS A 53 21.01 -14.72 -10.53
N LYS A 54 21.46 -15.72 -11.29
CA LYS A 54 22.19 -15.54 -12.56
C LYS A 54 21.45 -14.67 -13.58
N ALA A 55 20.15 -14.90 -13.78
CA ALA A 55 19.35 -14.19 -14.77
C ALA A 55 19.27 -12.69 -14.46
N LEU A 56 18.92 -12.36 -13.21
CA LEU A 56 18.88 -10.98 -12.70
C LEU A 56 20.26 -10.33 -12.73
N CYS A 57 21.32 -11.05 -12.34
CA CYS A 57 22.68 -10.53 -12.37
C CYS A 57 23.13 -10.14 -13.78
N HIS A 58 22.89 -11.00 -14.78
CA HIS A 58 23.26 -10.71 -16.16
C HIS A 58 22.46 -9.54 -16.73
N ARG A 59 21.17 -9.45 -16.38
CA ARG A 59 20.32 -8.35 -16.82
C ARG A 59 20.81 -7.01 -16.27
N ILE A 60 21.02 -6.89 -14.95
CA ILE A 60 21.57 -5.67 -14.34
C ILE A 60 22.92 -5.30 -14.96
N LYS A 61 23.82 -6.27 -15.17
CA LYS A 61 25.13 -6.00 -15.79
C LYS A 61 24.98 -5.44 -17.21
N ARG A 62 24.03 -5.96 -17.99
CA ARG A 62 23.73 -5.45 -19.34
C ARG A 62 23.13 -4.05 -19.29
N GLU A 63 22.17 -3.80 -18.41
CA GLU A 63 21.56 -2.47 -18.29
C GLU A 63 22.58 -1.43 -17.82
N ARG A 64 23.49 -1.77 -16.90
CA ARG A 64 24.63 -0.90 -16.54
C ARG A 64 25.52 -0.56 -17.73
N ALA A 65 25.89 -1.54 -18.54
CA ALA A 65 26.70 -1.31 -19.73
C ALA A 65 25.96 -0.43 -20.76
N LYS A 66 24.65 -0.61 -20.89
CA LYS A 66 23.80 0.22 -21.74
C LYS A 66 23.76 1.66 -21.23
N VAL A 67 23.51 1.88 -19.94
CA VAL A 67 23.53 3.22 -19.33
C VAL A 67 24.87 3.90 -19.56
N ALA A 68 25.99 3.22 -19.33
CA ALA A 68 27.33 3.78 -19.55
C ALA A 68 27.57 4.16 -21.03
N LYS A 69 27.12 3.34 -21.97
CA LYS A 69 27.21 3.64 -23.40
C LYS A 69 26.38 4.87 -23.78
N GLU A 70 25.11 4.91 -23.37
CA GLU A 70 24.23 6.03 -23.69
C GLU A 70 24.69 7.32 -22.99
N GLU A 71 25.27 7.22 -21.79
CA GLU A 71 25.88 8.36 -21.10
C GLU A 71 27.04 8.96 -21.92
N ASP A 72 27.93 8.11 -22.43
CA ASP A 72 29.05 8.53 -23.28
C ASP A 72 28.55 9.22 -24.56
N LEU A 73 27.51 8.67 -25.19
CA LEU A 73 26.88 9.26 -26.38
C LEU A 73 26.26 10.64 -26.08
N VAL A 74 25.59 10.80 -24.94
CA VAL A 74 25.01 12.11 -24.54
C VAL A 74 26.11 13.11 -24.18
N ARG A 75 27.16 12.67 -23.48
CA ARG A 75 28.26 13.54 -23.04
C ARG A 75 29.13 14.02 -24.19
N ASN A 76 29.41 13.13 -25.15
CA ASN A 76 30.26 13.41 -26.30
C ASN A 76 29.46 13.72 -27.57
N ALA A 77 28.16 14.03 -27.44
CA ALA A 77 27.33 14.42 -28.56
C ALA A 77 27.91 15.65 -29.26
N THR A 78 27.99 15.60 -30.59
CA THR A 78 28.36 16.77 -31.39
C THR A 78 27.17 17.71 -31.44
N ASP A 79 27.42 19.00 -31.20
CA ASP A 79 26.38 20.03 -31.23
C ASP A 79 25.75 20.10 -32.63
N ASP A 80 24.42 20.03 -32.69
CA ASP A 80 23.64 20.32 -33.89
C ASP A 80 22.32 21.00 -33.52
N PHE A 81 21.53 21.37 -34.54
CA PHE A 81 20.27 22.10 -34.34
C PHE A 81 19.28 21.42 -33.38
N MET A 82 19.36 20.09 -33.21
CA MET A 82 18.46 19.29 -32.39
C MET A 82 19.14 18.64 -31.16
N THR A 83 20.46 18.83 -31.01
CA THR A 83 21.31 18.08 -30.09
C THR A 83 22.20 19.07 -29.33
N PRO A 84 21.90 19.36 -28.05
CA PRO A 84 22.70 20.29 -27.29
C PRO A 84 24.04 19.66 -26.91
N ALA A 85 25.15 20.38 -27.11
CA ALA A 85 26.42 20.04 -26.50
C ALA A 85 26.30 19.97 -24.96
N ASN A 86 26.92 18.95 -24.37
CA ASN A 86 26.95 18.72 -22.92
C ASN A 86 25.55 18.79 -22.26
N ALA A 87 24.60 18.02 -22.80
CA ALA A 87 23.20 18.04 -22.37
C ALA A 87 23.01 17.93 -20.84
N PHE A 88 23.92 17.24 -20.13
CA PHE A 88 23.90 17.11 -18.65
C PHE A 88 23.99 18.43 -17.89
N GLU A 89 24.45 19.50 -18.53
CA GLU A 89 24.52 20.84 -17.95
C GLU A 89 23.55 21.80 -18.65
N THR A 90 23.43 21.70 -19.97
CA THR A 90 22.69 22.67 -20.80
C THR A 90 21.20 22.35 -20.93
N ALA A 91 20.80 21.10 -20.71
CA ALA A 91 19.43 20.63 -20.93
C ALA A 91 18.72 20.14 -19.65
N VAL A 92 19.31 20.32 -18.47
CA VAL A 92 18.70 19.89 -17.18
C VAL A 92 17.31 20.50 -17.02
N GLY A 93 16.34 19.68 -16.61
CA GLY A 93 14.92 20.04 -16.52
C GLY A 93 14.16 19.66 -17.81
N ASN A 94 14.80 19.86 -18.95
CA ASN A 94 14.23 19.69 -20.30
C ASN A 94 14.83 18.51 -21.06
N PHE A 95 15.43 17.53 -20.37
CA PHE A 95 16.12 16.41 -21.04
C PHE A 95 15.24 15.75 -22.09
N TRP A 96 13.97 15.52 -21.75
CA TRP A 96 13.04 14.78 -22.61
C TRP A 96 12.74 15.46 -23.94
N ASP A 97 12.90 16.78 -24.05
CA ASP A 97 12.65 17.51 -25.30
C ASP A 97 13.69 17.18 -26.37
N PHE A 98 14.89 16.74 -25.95
CA PHE A 98 15.98 16.39 -26.84
C PHE A 98 15.99 14.88 -27.15
N TYR A 99 15.78 14.53 -28.41
CA TYR A 99 15.65 13.14 -28.86
C TYR A 99 16.87 12.27 -28.54
N ASN A 100 18.07 12.84 -28.56
CA ASN A 100 19.34 12.14 -28.29
C ASN A 100 19.48 11.72 -26.82
N THR A 101 18.79 12.36 -25.87
CA THR A 101 18.88 12.00 -24.44
C THR A 101 17.86 10.94 -24.02
N ARG A 102 16.78 10.76 -24.79
CA ARG A 102 15.71 9.80 -24.47
C ARG A 102 16.21 8.35 -24.36
N PRO A 103 17.13 7.85 -25.21
CA PRO A 103 17.73 6.53 -25.04
C PRO A 103 18.43 6.35 -23.69
N TYR A 104 19.17 7.37 -23.24
CA TYR A 104 19.82 7.40 -21.93
C TYR A 104 18.79 7.31 -20.79
N MET A 105 17.74 8.14 -20.83
CA MET A 105 16.68 8.13 -19.83
C MET A 105 15.99 6.76 -19.76
N ARG A 106 15.65 6.15 -20.90
CA ARG A 106 15.05 4.81 -20.93
C ARG A 106 15.99 3.72 -20.42
N ALA A 107 17.27 3.77 -20.74
CA ALA A 107 18.26 2.83 -20.23
C ALA A 107 18.41 2.95 -18.70
N ARG A 108 18.41 4.18 -18.18
CA ARG A 108 18.52 4.44 -16.75
C ARG A 108 17.29 4.00 -15.98
N PHE A 109 16.09 4.20 -16.55
CA PHE A 109 14.84 3.67 -16.01
C PHE A 109 14.90 2.14 -15.89
N ALA A 110 15.27 1.45 -16.97
CA ALA A 110 15.34 -0.02 -16.99
C ALA A 110 16.30 -0.56 -15.94
N LEU A 111 17.48 0.07 -15.78
CA LEU A 111 18.42 -0.27 -14.71
C LEU A 111 17.82 -0.06 -13.32
N ALA A 112 17.20 1.10 -13.07
CA ALA A 112 16.62 1.44 -11.77
C ALA A 112 15.46 0.51 -11.39
N ASP A 113 14.59 0.15 -12.35
CA ASP A 113 13.49 -0.78 -12.11
C ASP A 113 14.02 -2.20 -11.82
N ASP A 114 15.01 -2.68 -12.58
CA ASP A 114 15.67 -3.96 -12.30
C ASP A 114 16.33 -3.99 -10.92
N LEU A 115 16.98 -2.90 -10.50
CA LEU A 115 17.60 -2.75 -9.18
C LEU A 115 16.55 -2.77 -8.06
N ARG A 116 15.43 -2.06 -8.23
CA ARG A 116 14.32 -2.03 -7.26
C ARG A 116 13.71 -3.43 -7.07
N LEU A 117 13.56 -4.18 -8.16
CA LEU A 117 13.00 -5.53 -8.18
C LEU A 117 13.95 -6.59 -7.59
N THR A 118 15.23 -6.26 -7.33
CA THR A 118 16.11 -7.19 -6.60
C THR A 118 15.64 -7.48 -5.18
N GLY A 119 14.83 -6.59 -4.60
CA GLY A 119 14.37 -6.76 -3.21
C GLY A 119 15.44 -6.51 -2.15
N THR A 120 16.58 -5.91 -2.53
CA THR A 120 17.73 -5.70 -1.63
C THR A 120 17.85 -4.25 -1.18
N LEU A 121 18.51 -4.02 -0.04
CA LEU A 121 18.80 -2.67 0.45
C LEU A 121 19.68 -1.88 -0.53
N ASP A 122 20.74 -2.51 -1.06
CA ASP A 122 21.65 -1.85 -2.01
C ASP A 122 20.92 -1.51 -3.31
N GLY A 123 20.15 -2.44 -3.86
CA GLY A 123 19.35 -2.22 -5.07
C GLY A 123 18.28 -1.13 -4.88
N ALA A 124 17.57 -1.12 -3.75
CA ALA A 124 16.58 -0.09 -3.45
C ALA A 124 17.20 1.31 -3.32
N ARG A 125 18.33 1.43 -2.60
CA ARG A 125 19.07 2.69 -2.47
C ARG A 125 19.55 3.21 -3.81
N GLU A 126 20.17 2.34 -4.60
CA GLU A 126 20.70 2.72 -5.91
C GLU A 126 19.60 3.10 -6.89
N ALA A 127 18.49 2.35 -6.92
CA ALA A 127 17.32 2.68 -7.72
C ALA A 127 16.77 4.08 -7.38
N LEU A 128 16.67 4.42 -6.08
CA LEU A 128 16.19 5.73 -5.65
C LEU A 128 17.12 6.86 -6.13
N VAL A 129 18.44 6.64 -6.09
CA VAL A 129 19.43 7.60 -6.62
C VAL A 129 19.23 7.81 -8.12
N HIS A 130 19.03 6.74 -8.90
CA HIS A 130 18.75 6.86 -10.32
C HIS A 130 17.46 7.62 -10.59
N PHE A 131 16.36 7.26 -9.92
CA PHE A 131 15.06 7.91 -10.11
C PHE A 131 15.06 9.38 -9.72
N ARG A 132 15.70 9.75 -8.60
CA ARG A 132 15.82 11.17 -8.20
C ARG A 132 16.59 12.01 -9.20
N ASP A 133 17.71 11.51 -9.71
CA ASP A 133 18.48 12.26 -10.71
C ASP A 133 17.73 12.32 -12.05
N MET A 134 16.99 11.27 -12.43
CA MET A 134 16.14 11.33 -13.61
C MET A 134 15.03 12.38 -13.49
N LEU A 135 14.39 12.50 -12.33
CA LEU A 135 13.41 13.54 -12.03
C LEU A 135 14.04 14.94 -12.06
N ARG A 136 15.31 15.10 -11.64
CA ARG A 136 16.06 16.36 -11.80
C ARG A 136 16.31 16.68 -13.28
N LEU A 137 16.68 15.68 -14.08
CA LEU A 137 16.96 15.85 -15.51
C LEU A 137 15.69 16.16 -16.31
N CYS A 138 14.55 15.58 -15.91
CA CYS A 138 13.25 15.76 -16.53
C CYS A 138 12.19 15.99 -15.44
N ARG A 139 11.96 17.26 -15.08
CA ARG A 139 10.99 17.62 -14.04
C ARG A 139 9.55 17.31 -14.45
N GLY A 140 9.25 17.30 -15.76
CA GLY A 140 7.95 16.94 -16.31
C GLY A 140 7.61 15.44 -16.22
N ASP A 141 8.56 14.60 -15.82
CA ASP A 141 8.40 13.17 -15.56
C ASP A 141 7.68 12.37 -16.67
N ASN A 142 8.17 12.48 -17.91
CA ASN A 142 7.56 11.79 -19.06
C ASN A 142 7.65 10.24 -19.00
N LEU A 143 8.36 9.67 -18.03
CA LEU A 143 8.47 8.23 -17.81
C LEU A 143 7.63 7.72 -16.62
N GLY A 144 6.90 8.60 -15.91
CA GLY A 144 6.07 8.21 -14.77
C GLY A 144 6.87 7.71 -13.56
N ILE A 145 8.07 8.26 -13.35
CA ILE A 145 8.97 7.90 -12.25
C ILE A 145 8.37 8.27 -10.89
N ARG A 146 7.61 9.37 -10.82
CA ARG A 146 6.98 9.84 -9.58
C ARG A 146 6.03 8.81 -8.98
N ASP A 147 5.47 7.91 -9.79
CA ASP A 147 4.57 6.86 -9.32
C ASP A 147 5.32 5.72 -8.58
N VAL A 148 6.61 5.53 -8.85
CA VAL A 148 7.42 4.46 -8.26
C VAL A 148 8.19 4.93 -7.02
N VAL A 149 8.56 6.22 -6.99
CA VAL A 149 9.44 6.80 -5.97
C VAL A 149 8.88 6.72 -4.54
N PRO A 150 7.60 7.04 -4.25
CA PRO A 150 7.06 7.00 -2.89
C PRO A 150 7.15 5.62 -2.25
N ALA A 151 6.72 4.57 -2.96
CA ALA A 151 6.82 3.20 -2.46
C ALA A 151 8.28 2.80 -2.17
N LEU A 152 9.23 3.25 -3.00
CA LEU A 152 10.65 3.01 -2.77
C LEU A 152 11.20 3.77 -1.55
N MET A 153 10.75 5.01 -1.33
CA MET A 153 11.09 5.78 -0.13
C MET A 153 10.61 5.07 1.15
N LEU A 154 9.39 4.54 1.16
CA LEU A 154 8.84 3.81 2.32
C LEU A 154 9.62 2.51 2.64
N ARG A 155 10.09 1.79 1.60
CA ARG A 155 10.96 0.60 1.77
C ARG A 155 12.32 0.94 2.39
N LEU A 156 12.78 2.18 2.21
CA LEU A 156 14.02 2.71 2.77
C LEU A 156 13.80 3.46 4.09
N ASP A 157 12.60 3.40 4.66
CA ASP A 157 12.19 4.11 5.88
C ASP A 157 12.36 5.65 5.79
N LEU A 158 12.31 6.21 4.57
CA LEU A 158 12.31 7.66 4.28
C LEU A 158 10.87 8.21 4.37
N ASP A 159 10.26 8.04 5.53
CA ASP A 159 8.82 8.22 5.73
C ASP A 159 8.37 9.68 5.61
N GLN A 160 9.13 10.61 6.20
CA GLN A 160 8.83 12.05 6.11
C GLN A 160 9.04 12.55 4.67
N GLU A 161 10.13 12.15 4.04
CA GLU A 161 10.43 12.54 2.66
C GLU A 161 9.40 11.98 1.68
N CYS A 162 8.86 10.79 1.94
CA CYS A 162 7.75 10.23 1.15
C CYS A 162 6.51 11.12 1.26
N TYR A 163 6.14 11.53 2.47
CA TYR A 163 5.00 12.40 2.69
C TYR A 163 5.18 13.75 1.98
N ASP A 164 6.32 14.38 2.21
CA ASP A 164 6.67 15.67 1.62
C ASP A 164 6.69 15.60 0.09
N PHE A 165 7.25 14.52 -0.48
CA PHE A 165 7.29 14.30 -1.93
C PHE A 165 5.89 14.20 -2.53
N VAL A 166 5.01 13.38 -1.94
CA VAL A 166 3.64 13.21 -2.45
C VAL A 166 2.87 14.52 -2.32
N LYS A 167 2.93 15.17 -1.15
CA LYS A 167 2.22 16.44 -0.90
C LYS A 167 2.68 17.51 -1.89
N TRP A 168 3.99 17.68 -2.09
CA TRP A 168 4.52 18.63 -3.07
C TRP A 168 3.95 18.36 -4.46
N TRP A 169 3.95 17.12 -4.94
CA TRP A 169 3.38 16.78 -6.25
C TRP A 169 1.89 17.06 -6.37
N GLN A 170 1.13 17.03 -5.28
CA GLN A 170 -0.29 17.36 -5.29
C GLN A 170 -0.56 18.87 -5.22
N THR A 171 0.31 19.65 -4.56
CA THR A 171 0.02 21.06 -4.25
C THR A 171 0.83 22.08 -5.04
N HIS A 172 1.98 21.71 -5.61
CA HIS A 172 2.92 22.65 -6.25
C HIS A 172 2.32 23.44 -7.42
N ASN A 173 1.35 22.86 -8.15
CA ASN A 173 0.72 23.48 -9.31
C ASN A 173 -0.77 23.80 -9.10
N ALA A 174 -1.14 24.25 -7.89
CA ALA A 174 -2.54 24.57 -7.55
C ALA A 174 -3.20 25.57 -8.53
N ASN A 175 -2.41 26.50 -9.11
CA ASN A 175 -2.91 27.52 -10.03
C ASN A 175 -2.77 27.13 -11.53
N GLY A 176 -2.21 25.96 -11.84
CA GLY A 176 -1.99 25.49 -13.21
C GLY A 176 -0.87 26.21 -13.98
N THR A 177 -0.08 27.06 -13.33
CA THR A 177 0.95 27.90 -13.97
C THR A 177 2.38 27.41 -13.79
N TYR A 178 2.61 26.26 -13.14
CA TYR A 178 3.95 25.74 -12.88
C TYR A 178 4.64 25.32 -14.19
N ASP A 179 5.85 25.83 -14.42
CA ASP A 179 6.65 25.51 -15.59
C ASP A 179 7.76 24.52 -15.19
N TYR A 180 7.62 23.26 -15.63
CA TYR A 180 8.59 22.22 -15.36
C TYR A 180 9.95 22.47 -16.03
N GLY A 181 10.02 23.30 -17.07
CA GLY A 181 11.27 23.66 -17.72
C GLY A 181 12.01 24.81 -17.04
N ASP A 182 11.33 25.58 -16.18
CA ASP A 182 11.93 26.68 -15.43
C ASP A 182 12.65 26.17 -14.18
N MET A 183 13.96 26.02 -14.31
CA MET A 183 14.82 25.54 -13.23
C MET A 183 14.90 26.49 -12.02
N SER A 184 14.46 27.74 -12.16
CA SER A 184 14.45 28.73 -11.08
C SER A 184 13.26 28.57 -10.12
N GLN A 185 12.18 27.90 -10.56
CA GLN A 185 11.02 27.64 -9.72
C GLN A 185 11.35 26.61 -8.63
N PRO A 186 10.74 26.73 -7.44
CA PRO A 186 10.91 25.77 -6.36
C PRO A 186 10.56 24.36 -6.82
N TYR A 187 11.36 23.37 -6.43
CA TYR A 187 11.23 21.99 -6.87
C TYR A 187 11.55 21.02 -5.74
N LEU A 188 10.56 20.22 -5.33
CA LEU A 188 10.66 19.29 -4.21
C LEU A 188 11.25 19.93 -2.93
N ASP A 189 10.85 21.18 -2.68
CA ASP A 189 11.35 22.06 -1.62
C ASP A 189 10.54 21.97 -0.32
N LEU A 190 9.47 21.17 -0.32
CA LEU A 190 8.68 20.90 0.88
C LEU A 190 9.45 19.97 1.81
N HIS A 191 9.59 20.39 3.07
CA HIS A 191 10.27 19.62 4.11
C HIS A 191 9.54 19.71 5.45
N GLY A 192 9.30 18.56 6.08
CA GLY A 192 8.72 18.49 7.42
C GLY A 192 7.25 18.87 7.47
N ALA A 193 6.48 18.60 6.41
CA ALA A 193 5.03 18.78 6.45
C ALA A 193 4.42 17.84 7.51
N ASP A 194 3.28 18.26 8.09
CA ASP A 194 2.59 17.47 9.11
C ASP A 194 2.02 16.19 8.48
N ALA A 195 2.74 15.08 8.61
CA ALA A 195 2.29 13.79 8.12
C ALA A 195 1.06 13.25 8.87
N LEU A 196 0.55 13.94 9.90
CA LEU A 196 -0.74 13.65 10.53
C LEU A 196 -1.84 14.62 10.10
N GLU A 197 -1.62 15.59 9.21
CA GLU A 197 -2.71 16.40 8.68
C GLU A 197 -3.68 15.55 7.85
N THR A 198 -4.92 16.04 7.71
CA THR A 198 -5.91 15.40 6.85
C THR A 198 -5.42 15.48 5.39
N PRO A 199 -5.34 14.37 4.64
CA PRO A 199 -4.83 14.38 3.28
C PRO A 199 -5.92 14.79 2.28
N ASP A 200 -6.45 16.01 2.42
CA ASP A 200 -7.51 16.59 1.58
C ASP A 200 -6.98 17.31 0.32
N PHE A 201 -5.67 17.28 0.11
CA PHE A 201 -4.99 17.90 -1.04
C PHE A 201 -5.02 17.06 -2.33
N PHE A 202 -5.69 15.91 -2.33
CA PHE A 202 -5.84 15.10 -3.54
C PHE A 202 -6.96 15.65 -4.44
N GLY A 203 -6.62 15.92 -5.70
CA GLY A 203 -7.57 16.39 -6.72
C GLY A 203 -7.92 15.32 -7.76
N ASP A 204 -8.67 15.72 -8.79
CA ASP A 204 -9.22 14.82 -9.82
C ASP A 204 -8.17 14.04 -10.64
N PHE A 205 -6.94 14.58 -10.76
CA PHE A 205 -5.84 14.00 -11.54
C PHE A 205 -4.78 13.31 -10.68
N THR A 206 -5.13 12.95 -9.44
CA THR A 206 -4.25 12.24 -8.53
C THR A 206 -3.86 10.86 -9.08
N SER A 207 -2.58 10.50 -8.92
CA SER A 207 -2.09 9.15 -9.22
C SER A 207 -2.48 8.16 -8.11
N LEU A 208 -3.02 6.99 -8.49
CA LEU A 208 -3.32 5.91 -7.55
C LEU A 208 -2.10 5.55 -6.70
N ASN A 209 -0.90 5.56 -7.30
CA ASN A 209 0.36 5.29 -6.61
C ASN A 209 0.62 6.22 -5.42
N HIS A 210 0.29 7.49 -5.56
CA HIS A 210 0.46 8.48 -4.49
C HIS A 210 -0.52 8.22 -3.34
N ILE A 211 -1.79 7.93 -3.67
CA ILE A 211 -2.84 7.60 -2.69
C ILE A 211 -2.41 6.36 -1.90
N VAL A 212 -2.06 5.28 -2.58
CA VAL A 212 -1.73 3.99 -1.93
C VAL A 212 -0.41 4.04 -1.17
N SER A 213 0.52 4.91 -1.57
CA SER A 213 1.76 5.12 -0.82
C SER A 213 1.49 5.90 0.47
N LEU A 214 0.63 6.93 0.45
CA LEU A 214 0.22 7.58 1.70
C LEU A 214 -0.63 6.65 2.56
N LEU A 215 -1.49 5.82 1.96
CA LEU A 215 -2.24 4.78 2.68
C LEU A 215 -1.28 3.87 3.44
N LEU A 216 -0.25 3.32 2.77
CA LEU A 216 0.78 2.51 3.41
C LEU A 216 1.50 3.27 4.53
N LEU A 217 1.86 4.54 4.32
CA LEU A 217 2.48 5.36 5.36
C LEU A 217 1.57 5.49 6.59
N LYS A 218 0.28 5.82 6.41
CA LYS A 218 -0.66 5.92 7.54
C LYS A 218 -0.81 4.59 8.28
N MET A 219 -0.90 3.48 7.54
CA MET A 219 -0.98 2.14 8.12
C MET A 219 0.31 1.77 8.87
N LYS A 220 1.48 2.13 8.34
CA LYS A 220 2.77 1.93 9.02
C LYS A 220 2.81 2.65 10.36
N LEU A 221 2.37 3.91 10.42
CA LEU A 221 2.27 4.68 11.66
C LEU A 221 1.25 4.07 12.65
N LEU A 222 0.13 3.57 12.12
CA LEU A 222 -0.92 2.91 12.90
C LEU A 222 -0.42 1.62 13.56
N ILE A 223 0.33 0.80 12.83
CA ILE A 223 0.98 -0.41 13.36
C ILE A 223 1.96 -0.06 14.50
N ASP A 224 2.73 1.02 14.34
CA ASP A 224 3.66 1.48 15.37
C ASP A 224 2.94 1.92 16.66
N ILE A 225 1.82 2.64 16.56
CA ILE A 225 0.98 2.95 17.74
C ILE A 225 0.45 1.68 18.39
N ARG A 226 -0.07 0.75 17.59
CA ARG A 226 -0.58 -0.55 18.06
C ARG A 226 0.52 -1.34 18.79
N ASN A 227 1.74 -1.36 18.27
CA ASN A 227 2.88 -2.02 18.91
C ASN A 227 3.19 -1.43 20.30
N ILE A 228 3.19 -0.10 20.43
CA ILE A 228 3.33 0.57 21.75
C ILE A 228 2.19 0.18 22.69
N LYS A 229 0.94 0.25 22.22
CA LYS A 229 -0.25 -0.07 23.03
C LYS A 229 -0.19 -1.51 23.55
N VAL A 230 0.13 -2.46 22.69
CA VAL A 230 0.30 -3.87 23.06
C VAL A 230 1.40 -4.00 24.12
N ALA A 231 2.56 -3.39 23.88
CA ALA A 231 3.69 -3.43 24.82
C ALA A 231 3.32 -2.95 26.22
N ARG A 232 2.59 -1.83 26.30
CA ARG A 232 2.15 -1.25 27.58
C ARG A 232 1.10 -2.09 28.32
N LYS A 233 0.39 -2.98 27.63
CA LYS A 233 -0.56 -3.92 28.24
C LYS A 233 0.13 -5.19 28.77
N ILE A 234 1.32 -5.54 28.27
CA ILE A 234 2.06 -6.75 28.65
C ILE A 234 2.36 -6.81 30.16
N PRO A 235 2.83 -5.76 30.87
CA PRO A 235 3.09 -5.81 32.31
C PRO A 235 1.89 -6.30 33.12
N SER A 236 0.71 -5.76 32.84
CA SER A 236 -0.55 -6.14 33.50
C SER A 236 -0.95 -7.58 33.19
N ALA A 237 -0.60 -8.09 31.99
CA ALA A 237 -0.93 -9.44 31.56
C ALA A 237 0.11 -10.51 32.00
N SER A 238 1.38 -10.14 32.19
CA SER A 238 2.50 -11.09 32.29
C SER A 238 3.48 -10.86 33.45
N ARG A 239 3.21 -9.88 34.33
CA ARG A 239 4.06 -9.51 35.49
C ARG A 239 5.47 -9.03 35.13
N LEU A 240 5.68 -8.55 33.90
CA LEU A 240 6.93 -7.90 33.48
C LEU A 240 7.09 -6.53 34.16
N PRO A 241 8.28 -6.19 34.71
CA PRO A 241 8.55 -4.85 35.24
C PRO A 241 8.35 -3.76 34.19
N THR A 242 7.71 -2.66 34.58
CA THR A 242 7.40 -1.51 33.70
C THR A 242 8.66 -0.91 33.08
N GLU A 243 9.78 -0.92 33.80
CA GLU A 243 11.07 -0.40 33.35
C GLU A 243 11.57 -1.13 32.09
N LEU A 244 11.37 -2.45 32.01
CA LEU A 244 11.77 -3.23 30.84
C LEU A 244 10.95 -2.86 29.60
N VAL A 245 9.65 -2.61 29.77
CA VAL A 245 8.79 -2.17 28.66
C VAL A 245 9.20 -0.79 28.16
N LEU A 246 9.51 0.14 29.07
CA LEU A 246 9.99 1.47 28.69
C LEU A 246 11.34 1.42 27.94
N MET A 247 12.22 0.47 28.26
CA MET A 247 13.46 0.24 27.52
C MET A 247 13.24 -0.35 26.12
N LEU A 248 12.18 -1.14 25.94
CA LEU A 248 11.87 -1.80 24.67
C LEU A 248 11.04 -0.93 23.72
N GLU A 249 10.19 -0.04 24.25
CA GLU A 249 9.26 0.80 23.49
C GLU A 249 9.90 1.49 22.27
N PRO A 250 11.10 2.12 22.36
CA PRO A 250 11.73 2.75 21.19
C PRO A 250 12.14 1.77 20.08
N ASN A 251 12.36 0.50 20.41
CA ASN A 251 12.72 -0.54 19.45
C ASN A 251 11.50 -1.16 18.75
N MET A 252 10.30 -0.90 19.28
CA MET A 252 9.03 -1.36 18.71
C MET A 252 8.50 -0.42 17.62
N LEU A 253 9.02 0.81 17.60
CA LEU A 253 8.76 1.80 16.56
C LEU A 253 9.64 1.52 15.36
N ARG A 254 9.03 1.06 14.28
CA ARG A 254 9.74 0.78 13.03
C ARG A 254 10.07 2.07 12.29
N SER A 255 9.08 2.93 12.13
CA SER A 255 9.23 4.18 11.39
C SER A 255 10.12 5.17 12.16
N PRO A 256 11.14 5.76 11.52
CA PRO A 256 11.85 6.91 12.09
C PRO A 256 10.92 8.08 12.42
N LEU A 257 9.86 8.26 11.63
CA LEU A 257 8.84 9.28 11.86
C LEU A 257 7.98 8.96 13.09
N SER A 258 7.59 7.70 13.29
CA SER A 258 6.91 7.29 14.53
C SER A 258 7.75 7.55 15.79
N LYS A 259 9.08 7.38 15.71
CA LYS A 259 9.98 7.67 16.84
C LYS A 259 9.92 9.13 17.26
N THR A 260 9.87 10.05 16.30
CA THR A 260 9.78 11.48 16.62
C THR A 260 8.39 11.88 17.09
N MET A 261 7.33 11.22 16.58
CA MET A 261 5.94 11.59 16.88
C MET A 261 5.36 10.94 18.14
N PHE A 262 5.65 9.66 18.39
CA PHE A 262 4.93 8.84 19.36
C PHE A 262 5.74 8.50 20.62
N GLN A 263 7.07 8.59 20.56
CA GLN A 263 7.92 8.29 21.70
C GLN A 263 7.58 9.22 22.90
N GLY A 264 7.33 8.62 24.07
CA GLY A 264 7.00 9.35 25.29
C GLY A 264 5.58 9.90 25.37
N LYS A 265 4.71 9.63 24.38
CA LYS A 265 3.29 10.02 24.43
C LYS A 265 2.52 9.15 25.42
N THR A 266 1.52 9.73 26.09
CA THR A 266 0.63 8.99 26.99
C THR A 266 -0.31 8.07 26.22
N THR A 267 -0.91 7.08 26.88
CA THR A 267 -1.89 6.19 26.24
C THR A 267 -3.08 6.96 25.68
N ALA A 268 -3.56 8.00 26.37
CA ALA A 268 -4.66 8.83 25.88
C ALA A 268 -4.31 9.59 24.58
N GLN A 269 -3.10 10.16 24.52
CA GLN A 269 -2.60 10.82 23.31
C GLN A 269 -2.46 9.84 22.14
N LEU A 270 -1.97 8.62 22.40
CA LEU A 270 -1.85 7.59 21.39
C LEU A 270 -3.21 7.14 20.85
N LEU A 271 -4.25 7.04 21.70
CA LEU A 271 -5.61 6.71 21.26
C LEU A 271 -6.21 7.81 20.36
N GLU A 272 -5.96 9.09 20.69
CA GLU A 272 -6.40 10.20 19.84
C GLU A 272 -5.72 10.16 18.45
N MET A 273 -4.40 9.92 18.45
CA MET A 273 -3.61 9.79 17.22
C MET A 273 -4.02 8.56 16.40
N GLU A 274 -4.30 7.43 17.06
CA GLU A 274 -4.80 6.22 16.43
C GLU A 274 -6.14 6.47 15.75
N ALA A 275 -7.11 7.08 16.44
CA ALA A 275 -8.41 7.41 15.86
C ALA A 275 -8.26 8.35 14.66
N LYS A 276 -7.32 9.31 14.71
CA LYS A 276 -6.99 10.19 13.57
C LYS A 276 -6.42 9.40 12.40
N LEU A 277 -5.47 8.50 12.64
CA LEU A 277 -4.84 7.66 11.61
C LEU A 277 -5.82 6.66 10.99
N VAL A 278 -6.72 6.06 11.78
CA VAL A 278 -7.80 5.19 11.28
C VAL A 278 -8.68 5.97 10.31
N ARG A 279 -9.19 7.14 10.71
CA ARG A 279 -10.00 7.99 9.81
C ARG A 279 -9.28 8.36 8.51
N GLN A 280 -7.99 8.72 8.60
CA GLN A 280 -7.19 9.04 7.41
C GLN A 280 -6.94 7.81 6.53
N THR A 281 -6.73 6.65 7.13
CA THR A 281 -6.55 5.38 6.39
C THR A 281 -7.84 5.00 5.68
N CYS A 282 -9.00 5.11 6.33
CA CYS A 282 -10.31 4.89 5.71
C CYS A 282 -10.57 5.86 4.55
N LEU A 283 -10.23 7.15 4.71
CA LEU A 283 -10.37 8.16 3.65
C LEU A 283 -9.49 7.83 2.44
N LEU A 284 -8.20 7.52 2.66
CA LEU A 284 -7.28 7.16 1.58
C LEU A 284 -7.66 5.84 0.92
N GLY A 285 -8.16 4.88 1.71
CA GLY A 285 -8.66 3.60 1.23
C GLY A 285 -9.90 3.74 0.36
N GLY A 286 -10.87 4.55 0.79
CA GLY A 286 -12.04 4.93 -0.01
C GLY A 286 -11.64 5.60 -1.33
N LEU A 287 -10.75 6.59 -1.26
CA LEU A 287 -10.23 7.27 -2.45
C LEU A 287 -9.49 6.32 -3.40
N ALA A 288 -8.76 5.33 -2.88
CA ALA A 288 -8.12 4.30 -3.69
C ALA A 288 -9.14 3.43 -4.43
N VAL A 289 -10.24 3.04 -3.76
CA VAL A 289 -11.34 2.27 -4.36
C VAL A 289 -12.08 3.10 -5.42
N GLU A 290 -12.37 4.37 -5.13
CA GLU A 290 -12.99 5.30 -6.09
C GLU A 290 -12.11 5.51 -7.33
N THR A 291 -10.79 5.55 -7.15
CA THR A 291 -9.83 5.69 -8.25
C THR A 291 -9.70 4.40 -9.05
N ASN A 292 -9.70 3.25 -8.38
CA ASN A 292 -9.61 1.93 -9.01
C ASN A 292 -10.21 0.84 -8.10
N GLN A 293 -11.39 0.35 -8.47
CA GLN A 293 -12.11 -0.68 -7.73
C GLN A 293 -11.37 -2.03 -7.60
N HIS A 294 -10.42 -2.32 -8.51
CA HIS A 294 -9.71 -3.60 -8.53
C HIS A 294 -8.51 -3.64 -7.57
N PHE A 295 -7.99 -2.47 -7.18
CA PHE A 295 -6.72 -2.36 -6.45
C PHE A 295 -6.71 -3.12 -5.12
N VAL A 296 -7.75 -2.99 -4.31
CA VAL A 296 -7.78 -3.62 -2.98
C VAL A 296 -7.81 -5.14 -3.09
N ALA A 297 -8.55 -5.67 -4.07
CA ALA A 297 -8.58 -7.11 -4.35
C ALA A 297 -7.20 -7.62 -4.80
N ASP A 298 -6.58 -6.94 -5.77
CA ASP A 298 -5.24 -7.31 -6.26
C ASP A 298 -4.13 -7.08 -5.22
N LEU A 299 -4.32 -6.20 -4.24
CA LEU A 299 -3.38 -6.01 -3.13
C LEU A 299 -3.43 -7.19 -2.14
N LEU A 300 -4.62 -7.68 -1.83
CA LEU A 300 -4.80 -8.79 -0.89
C LEU A 300 -4.51 -10.16 -1.52
N ASP A 301 -4.88 -10.34 -2.78
CA ASP A 301 -4.72 -11.58 -3.53
C ASP A 301 -3.73 -11.36 -4.71
N ALA A 302 -2.48 -10.99 -4.38
CA ALA A 302 -1.53 -10.39 -5.34
C ALA A 302 -0.91 -11.32 -6.39
N ASP A 303 -1.03 -12.64 -6.26
CA ASP A 303 -0.33 -13.60 -7.13
C ASP A 303 -0.63 -13.36 -8.62
N LEU A 304 -1.91 -13.13 -8.96
CA LEU A 304 -2.32 -12.88 -10.35
C LEU A 304 -1.75 -11.57 -10.88
N ALA A 305 -1.88 -10.48 -10.11
CA ALA A 305 -1.36 -9.18 -10.50
C ALA A 305 0.17 -9.19 -10.65
N LEU A 306 0.88 -9.83 -9.73
CA LEU A 306 2.34 -9.94 -9.79
C LEU A 306 2.78 -10.82 -10.98
N GLY A 307 2.05 -11.89 -11.29
CA GLY A 307 2.33 -12.78 -12.42
C GLY A 307 2.05 -12.19 -13.81
N THR A 308 1.18 -11.17 -13.90
CA THR A 308 0.67 -10.63 -15.18
C THR A 308 1.59 -9.55 -15.75
N GLU A 309 2.05 -9.65 -16.99
CA GLU A 309 2.89 -8.60 -17.61
C GLU A 309 2.12 -7.27 -17.74
N PRO A 310 2.72 -6.12 -17.36
CA PRO A 310 2.05 -4.83 -17.48
C PRO A 310 1.78 -4.47 -18.94
N THR A 311 0.57 -4.02 -19.24
CA THR A 311 0.16 -3.50 -20.54
C THR A 311 -0.27 -2.04 -20.41
N PRO A 312 -0.35 -1.29 -21.54
CA PRO A 312 -0.99 0.02 -21.53
C PRO A 312 -2.38 -0.05 -20.90
N TYR A 313 -2.72 0.96 -20.10
CA TYR A 313 -3.94 0.96 -19.30
C TYR A 313 -4.68 2.30 -19.41
N SER A 314 -5.94 2.27 -18.99
CA SER A 314 -6.78 3.45 -18.78
C SER A 314 -7.00 3.67 -17.27
N LYS A 315 -7.29 4.91 -16.85
CA LYS A 315 -7.65 5.18 -15.45
C LYS A 315 -8.85 4.32 -15.03
N GLY A 316 -8.74 3.65 -13.88
CA GLY A 316 -9.76 2.75 -13.33
C GLY A 316 -9.76 1.33 -13.89
N SER A 317 -8.95 1.02 -14.90
CA SER A 317 -8.87 -0.33 -15.48
C SER A 317 -8.13 -1.32 -14.58
N TRP A 318 -8.35 -2.61 -14.79
CA TRP A 318 -7.63 -3.66 -14.07
C TRP A 318 -6.12 -3.64 -14.39
N GLU A 319 -5.74 -3.34 -15.64
CA GLU A 319 -4.34 -3.22 -16.07
C GLU A 319 -3.59 -2.11 -15.30
N GLN A 320 -4.29 -1.04 -14.93
CA GLN A 320 -3.74 -0.02 -14.03
C GLN A 320 -3.44 -0.62 -12.65
N SER A 321 -4.39 -1.37 -12.09
CA SER A 321 -4.23 -2.03 -10.78
C SER A 321 -3.02 -2.97 -10.78
N VAL A 322 -2.88 -3.82 -11.79
CA VAL A 322 -1.73 -4.72 -11.99
C VAL A 322 -0.41 -3.94 -11.97
N THR A 323 -0.36 -2.80 -12.67
CA THR A 323 0.83 -1.95 -12.72
C THR A 323 1.16 -1.36 -11.36
N VAL A 324 0.16 -0.80 -10.65
CA VAL A 324 0.35 -0.19 -9.33
C VAL A 324 0.77 -1.23 -8.29
N VAL A 325 0.12 -2.40 -8.25
CA VAL A 325 0.47 -3.49 -7.33
C VAL A 325 1.93 -3.90 -7.52
N LYS A 326 2.41 -4.06 -8.76
CA LYS A 326 3.82 -4.36 -9.03
C LYS A 326 4.81 -3.30 -8.54
N GLN A 327 4.36 -2.05 -8.46
CA GLN A 327 5.19 -0.94 -7.99
C GLN A 327 5.20 -0.86 -6.46
N VAL A 328 4.06 -1.11 -5.80
CA VAL A 328 3.89 -0.87 -4.36
C VAL A 328 3.90 -2.11 -3.47
N TYR A 329 3.59 -3.31 -4.00
CA TYR A 329 3.38 -4.52 -3.19
C TYR A 329 4.60 -4.88 -2.34
N GLY A 330 5.82 -4.70 -2.88
CA GLY A 330 7.04 -4.92 -2.11
C GLY A 330 7.11 -4.07 -0.84
N ALA A 331 6.59 -2.82 -0.87
CA ALA A 331 6.55 -1.95 0.30
C ALA A 331 5.50 -2.39 1.33
N PHE A 332 4.32 -2.84 0.87
CA PHE A 332 3.28 -3.41 1.74
C PHE A 332 3.77 -4.70 2.41
N TYR A 333 4.30 -5.63 1.62
CA TYR A 333 4.83 -6.90 2.10
C TYR A 333 5.98 -6.72 3.09
N GLU A 334 6.89 -5.78 2.83
CA GLU A 334 8.01 -5.49 3.73
C GLU A 334 7.52 -4.80 5.03
N THR A 335 6.37 -4.14 5.04
CA THR A 335 5.81 -3.46 6.22
C THR A 335 4.95 -4.43 7.05
N GLU A 336 5.64 -5.20 7.89
CA GLU A 336 5.04 -6.16 8.83
C GLU A 336 3.84 -5.58 9.61
N GLY A 337 2.75 -6.34 9.67
CA GLY A 337 1.50 -5.96 10.34
C GLY A 337 0.46 -5.36 9.40
N VAL A 338 0.86 -4.74 8.28
CA VAL A 338 -0.08 -3.99 7.42
C VAL A 338 -1.01 -4.94 6.66
N LEU A 339 -0.47 -5.97 5.99
CA LEU A 339 -1.30 -6.93 5.26
C LEU A 339 -2.14 -7.77 6.23
N GLU A 340 -1.58 -8.18 7.38
CA GLU A 340 -2.36 -8.90 8.41
C GLU A 340 -3.54 -8.06 8.91
N LEU A 341 -3.34 -6.77 9.13
CA LEU A 341 -4.40 -5.86 9.56
C LEU A 341 -5.51 -5.72 8.50
N LEU A 342 -5.15 -5.63 7.21
CA LEU A 342 -6.14 -5.59 6.13
C LEU A 342 -6.89 -6.91 5.96
N HIS A 343 -6.21 -8.05 6.14
CA HIS A 343 -6.88 -9.35 6.13
C HIS A 343 -7.82 -9.52 7.33
N ASP A 344 -7.46 -9.04 8.52
CA ASP A 344 -8.36 -9.04 9.70
C ASP A 344 -9.58 -8.14 9.47
N ALA A 345 -9.40 -6.94 8.87
CA ALA A 345 -10.51 -6.07 8.48
C ALA A 345 -11.46 -6.74 7.46
N ARG A 346 -10.91 -7.44 6.46
CA ARG A 346 -11.70 -8.25 5.51
C ARG A 346 -12.45 -9.38 6.21
N ALA A 347 -11.82 -10.04 7.19
CA ALA A 347 -12.46 -11.11 7.95
C ALA A 347 -13.61 -10.58 8.83
N CYS A 348 -13.44 -9.43 9.49
CA CYS A 348 -14.50 -8.74 10.22
C CYS A 348 -15.67 -8.40 9.28
N ALA A 349 -15.37 -7.82 8.10
CA ALA A 349 -16.39 -7.48 7.11
C ALA A 349 -17.14 -8.71 6.59
N ALA A 350 -16.45 -9.83 6.37
CA ALA A 350 -17.06 -11.08 5.93
C ALA A 350 -18.01 -11.67 6.99
N MET A 351 -17.56 -11.72 8.24
CA MET A 351 -18.36 -12.26 9.36
C MET A 351 -19.69 -11.51 9.52
N GLU A 352 -19.67 -10.18 9.49
CA GLU A 352 -20.89 -9.36 9.62
C GLU A 352 -21.78 -9.46 8.38
N SER A 353 -21.18 -9.58 7.18
CA SER A 353 -21.96 -9.64 5.94
C SER A 353 -22.57 -11.02 5.66
N GLU A 354 -22.20 -12.07 6.40
CA GLU A 354 -22.65 -13.45 6.19
C GLU A 354 -24.17 -13.59 6.29
N VAL A 355 -24.80 -12.85 7.22
CA VAL A 355 -26.25 -12.86 7.42
C VAL A 355 -27.02 -12.19 6.27
N GLU A 356 -26.39 -11.27 5.53
CA GLU A 356 -26.99 -10.55 4.41
C GLU A 356 -26.91 -11.34 3.08
N ILE A 357 -26.02 -12.34 2.99
CA ILE A 357 -25.75 -13.08 1.74
C ILE A 357 -27.00 -13.79 1.19
N PRO A 358 -27.84 -14.48 1.98
CA PRO A 358 -29.06 -15.11 1.45
C PRO A 358 -29.96 -14.13 0.71
N ASP A 359 -30.11 -12.90 1.21
CA ASP A 359 -30.94 -11.87 0.58
C ASP A 359 -30.30 -11.28 -0.67
N PHE A 360 -28.99 -11.03 -0.63
CA PHE A 360 -28.25 -10.64 -1.83
C PHE A 360 -28.34 -11.70 -2.94
N MET A 361 -28.31 -12.98 -2.57
CA MET A 361 -28.46 -14.09 -3.49
C MET A 361 -29.87 -14.17 -4.11
N LYS A 362 -30.93 -13.79 -3.38
CA LYS A 362 -32.28 -13.64 -3.96
C LYS A 362 -32.28 -12.58 -5.06
N GLY A 363 -31.61 -11.44 -4.84
CA GLY A 363 -31.45 -10.36 -5.82
C GLY A 363 -30.61 -10.76 -7.03
N GLU A 364 -29.48 -11.44 -6.81
CA GLU A 364 -28.57 -11.91 -7.87
C GLU A 364 -29.26 -12.87 -8.82
N ARG A 365 -29.97 -13.88 -8.28
CA ARG A 365 -30.71 -14.85 -9.10
C ARG A 365 -31.78 -14.20 -9.97
N ARG A 366 -32.34 -13.06 -9.55
CA ARG A 366 -33.28 -12.27 -10.36
C ARG A 366 -32.57 -11.49 -11.47
N ARG A 367 -31.39 -10.92 -11.20
CA ARG A 367 -30.63 -10.09 -12.15
C ARG A 367 -29.83 -10.89 -13.17
N ASN A 368 -29.26 -12.02 -12.76
CA ASN A 368 -28.41 -12.88 -13.58
C ASN A 368 -28.82 -14.36 -13.43
N PRO A 369 -29.99 -14.76 -13.96
CA PRO A 369 -30.51 -16.12 -13.79
C PRO A 369 -29.72 -17.18 -14.58
N GLN A 370 -28.96 -16.80 -15.61
CA GLN A 370 -28.21 -17.75 -16.44
C GLN A 370 -26.88 -18.18 -15.82
N ASN A 371 -26.22 -17.31 -15.05
CA ASN A 371 -24.95 -17.62 -14.40
C ASN A 371 -24.80 -16.82 -13.09
N PRO A 372 -25.63 -17.11 -12.06
CA PRO A 372 -25.56 -16.38 -10.81
C PRO A 372 -24.23 -16.65 -10.11
N ARG A 373 -23.65 -15.60 -9.51
CA ARG A 373 -22.50 -15.75 -8.61
C ARG A 373 -22.84 -16.68 -7.45
N THR A 374 -21.83 -17.38 -6.94
CA THR A 374 -21.97 -18.20 -5.73
C THR A 374 -22.06 -17.34 -4.47
N PRO A 375 -22.66 -17.84 -3.37
CA PRO A 375 -22.62 -17.15 -2.08
C PRO A 375 -21.20 -16.81 -1.63
N GLU A 376 -20.23 -17.68 -1.88
CA GLU A 376 -18.84 -17.47 -1.52
C GLU A 376 -18.18 -16.35 -2.35
N GLU A 377 -18.45 -16.28 -3.66
CA GLU A 377 -18.00 -15.17 -4.51
C GLU A 377 -18.64 -13.84 -4.10
N MET A 378 -19.94 -13.86 -3.79
CA MET A 378 -20.67 -12.68 -3.29
C MET A 378 -20.05 -12.18 -1.98
N LEU A 379 -19.83 -13.09 -1.03
CA LEU A 379 -19.23 -12.76 0.26
C LEU A 379 -17.80 -12.23 0.09
N LYS A 380 -17.02 -12.82 -0.84
CA LYS A 380 -15.69 -12.33 -1.19
C LYS A 380 -15.76 -10.87 -1.66
N ASP A 381 -16.60 -10.56 -2.63
CA ASP A 381 -16.73 -9.20 -3.18
C ASP A 381 -17.19 -8.19 -2.11
N VAL A 382 -18.24 -8.55 -1.35
CA VAL A 382 -18.80 -7.69 -0.30
C VAL A 382 -17.77 -7.44 0.80
N SER A 383 -17.04 -8.48 1.23
CA SER A 383 -16.01 -8.36 2.27
C SER A 383 -14.91 -7.39 1.86
N ILE A 384 -14.48 -7.40 0.60
CA ILE A 384 -13.43 -6.50 0.07
C ILE A 384 -13.94 -5.06 0.02
N ASN A 385 -15.15 -4.85 -0.49
CA ASN A 385 -15.73 -3.51 -0.62
C ASN A 385 -15.98 -2.84 0.73
N ARG A 386 -16.17 -3.62 1.79
CA ARG A 386 -16.46 -3.13 3.14
C ARG A 386 -15.22 -2.99 4.04
N ILE A 387 -14.02 -3.42 3.61
CA ILE A 387 -12.78 -3.42 4.44
C ILE A 387 -12.59 -2.13 5.23
N TRP A 388 -12.73 -0.97 4.57
CA TRP A 388 -12.46 0.33 5.20
C TRP A 388 -13.48 0.70 6.28
N GLY A 389 -14.68 0.13 6.24
CA GLY A 389 -15.68 0.28 7.30
C GLY A 389 -15.42 -0.60 8.53
N TYR A 390 -14.52 -1.57 8.42
CA TYR A 390 -14.17 -2.53 9.49
C TYR A 390 -12.71 -2.42 9.96
N LEU A 391 -12.00 -1.38 9.54
CA LEU A 391 -10.60 -1.19 9.90
C LEU A 391 -10.41 -0.89 11.39
N ASP A 392 -11.33 -0.15 12.00
CA ASP A 392 -11.36 0.13 13.44
C ASP A 392 -11.44 -1.14 14.27
N TYR A 393 -12.35 -2.05 13.94
CA TYR A 393 -12.45 -3.37 14.57
C TYR A 393 -11.17 -4.18 14.43
N ALA A 394 -10.54 -4.14 13.25
CA ALA A 394 -9.27 -4.83 13.04
C ALA A 394 -8.14 -4.25 13.91
N VAL A 395 -8.09 -2.93 14.10
CA VAL A 395 -7.12 -2.25 14.97
C VAL A 395 -7.34 -2.61 16.44
N GLU A 396 -8.60 -2.69 16.86
CA GLU A 396 -8.97 -3.12 18.21
C GLU A 396 -8.60 -4.59 18.46
N ASN A 397 -8.94 -5.48 17.52
CA ASN A 397 -8.55 -6.88 17.53
C ASN A 397 -7.05 -7.06 17.62
N ALA A 398 -6.30 -6.32 16.79
CA ALA A 398 -4.84 -6.38 16.78
C ALA A 398 -4.22 -5.92 18.11
N SER A 399 -4.94 -5.11 18.90
CA SER A 399 -4.52 -4.62 20.22
C SER A 399 -5.03 -5.46 21.39
N TYR A 400 -5.79 -6.51 21.13
CA TYR A 400 -6.44 -7.36 22.12
C TYR A 400 -5.56 -8.55 22.52
N LEU A 401 -5.41 -8.78 23.83
CA LEU A 401 -4.53 -9.84 24.38
C LEU A 401 -5.29 -11.05 24.94
N GLY A 402 -6.63 -11.03 24.92
CA GLY A 402 -7.46 -12.14 25.38
C GLY A 402 -7.64 -13.24 24.34
N THR A 403 -8.67 -14.06 24.54
CA THR A 403 -8.94 -15.21 23.65
C THR A 403 -9.54 -14.77 22.31
N TRP A 404 -9.22 -15.49 21.23
CA TRP A 404 -9.73 -15.16 19.90
C TRP A 404 -11.26 -15.12 19.81
N SER A 405 -11.96 -15.94 20.59
CA SER A 405 -13.43 -16.00 20.66
C SER A 405 -14.10 -14.81 21.35
N GLU A 406 -13.30 -13.97 22.03
CA GLU A 406 -13.75 -12.82 22.82
C GLU A 406 -13.20 -11.49 22.28
N ARG A 407 -12.68 -11.49 21.06
CA ARG A 407 -12.21 -10.26 20.42
C ARG A 407 -13.34 -9.24 20.26
N PRO A 408 -13.01 -7.93 20.29
CA PRO A 408 -14.00 -6.86 20.13
C PRO A 408 -14.94 -7.04 18.94
N SER A 409 -14.42 -7.42 17.77
CA SER A 409 -15.26 -7.63 16.58
C SER A 409 -16.26 -8.80 16.75
N VAL A 410 -15.86 -9.87 17.43
CA VAL A 410 -16.73 -11.05 17.68
C VAL A 410 -17.79 -10.71 18.72
N GLN A 411 -17.44 -9.89 19.72
CA GLN A 411 -18.41 -9.40 20.71
C GLN A 411 -19.44 -8.46 20.06
N HIS A 412 -18.99 -7.58 19.18
CA HIS A 412 -19.87 -6.72 18.40
C HIS A 412 -20.83 -7.55 17.54
N TYR A 413 -20.31 -8.50 16.75
CA TYR A 413 -21.13 -9.39 15.94
C TYR A 413 -22.20 -10.15 16.73
N LYS A 414 -21.83 -10.71 17.90
CA LYS A 414 -22.79 -11.38 18.78
C LYS A 414 -23.88 -10.42 19.29
N ALA A 415 -23.53 -9.17 19.56
CA ALA A 415 -24.49 -8.16 19.99
C ALA A 415 -25.43 -7.77 18.83
N THR A 416 -24.91 -7.62 17.61
CA THR A 416 -25.71 -7.36 16.39
C THR A 416 -26.69 -8.51 16.14
N LEU A 417 -26.24 -9.76 16.20
CA LEU A 417 -27.13 -10.93 16.07
C LEU A 417 -28.21 -10.97 17.14
N ALA A 418 -27.88 -10.66 18.40
CA ALA A 418 -28.85 -10.62 19.48
C ALA A 418 -29.89 -9.51 19.29
N GLN A 419 -29.50 -8.37 18.71
CA GLN A 419 -30.44 -7.30 18.36
C GLN A 419 -31.36 -7.71 17.21
N LEU A 420 -30.82 -8.32 16.16
CA LEU A 420 -31.63 -8.81 15.03
C LEU A 420 -32.66 -9.85 15.46
N ALA A 421 -32.26 -10.81 16.31
CA ALA A 421 -33.18 -11.79 16.86
C ALA A 421 -34.29 -11.14 17.70
N ALA A 422 -33.96 -10.12 18.50
CA ALA A 422 -34.97 -9.39 19.27
C ALA A 422 -35.96 -8.62 18.38
N TYR A 423 -35.53 -8.09 17.23
CA TYR A 423 -36.43 -7.46 16.27
C TYR A 423 -37.34 -8.48 15.56
N GLU A 424 -36.83 -9.66 15.20
CA GLU A 424 -37.64 -10.73 14.61
C GLU A 424 -38.69 -11.24 15.62
N ASP A 425 -38.32 -11.39 16.90
CA ASP A 425 -39.25 -11.77 17.96
C ASP A 425 -40.33 -10.68 18.22
N GLU A 426 -39.99 -9.38 18.10
CA GLU A 426 -40.96 -8.27 18.23
C GLU A 426 -41.92 -8.18 17.02
N ASP A 427 -41.42 -8.39 15.80
CA ASP A 427 -42.27 -8.41 14.59
C ASP A 427 -43.22 -9.64 14.59
N ASP A 428 -42.78 -10.81 15.08
CA ASP A 428 -43.63 -12.00 15.24
C ASP A 428 -44.69 -11.81 16.36
N GLU A 429 -44.39 -11.05 17.43
CA GLU A 429 -45.37 -10.71 18.48
C GLU A 429 -46.42 -9.68 18.02
N ASP A 430 -46.04 -8.73 17.14
CA ASP A 430 -46.97 -7.76 16.55
C ASP A 430 -47.88 -8.40 15.48
N ASP A 431 -47.38 -9.37 14.70
CA ASP A 431 -48.18 -10.15 13.74
C ASP A 431 -49.16 -11.12 14.45
N GLU A 432 -48.84 -11.65 15.65
CA GLU A 432 -49.77 -12.43 16.47
C GLU A 432 -50.83 -11.57 17.20
N ALA A 433 -50.59 -10.25 17.37
CA ALA A 433 -51.53 -9.33 18.01
C ALA A 433 -52.62 -8.80 17.05
N ASP A 434 -52.35 -8.73 15.75
CA ASP A 434 -53.31 -8.28 14.73
C ASP A 434 -54.35 -9.37 14.34
N ASP A 435 -54.12 -10.64 14.71
CA ASP A 435 -55.05 -11.75 14.47
C ASP A 435 -56.13 -11.92 15.56
N ASP A 436 -56.10 -11.16 16.67
CA ASP A 436 -57.07 -11.28 17.80
C ASP A 436 -58.11 -10.13 17.87
N GLU A 437 -58.06 -9.12 16.98
CA GLU A 437 -59.08 -8.06 16.85
C GLU A 437 -59.92 -8.17 15.57
N GLY A 438 -60.50 -9.34 15.30
CA GLY A 438 -61.41 -9.47 14.18
C GLY A 438 -62.27 -10.71 14.19
N LEU A 439 -63.37 -10.71 14.94
CA LEU A 439 -64.66 -11.29 14.57
C LEU A 439 -65.62 -11.25 15.78
N ASP A 440 -66.42 -10.18 15.89
CA ASP A 440 -67.75 -10.23 16.52
C ASP A 440 -68.58 -9.02 16.04
N GLY A 441 -69.28 -9.20 14.92
CA GLY A 441 -70.19 -8.21 14.35
C GLY A 441 -71.28 -8.91 13.54
N GLU A 442 -72.27 -9.47 14.25
CA GLU A 442 -73.47 -10.08 13.68
C GLU A 442 -74.19 -9.11 12.71
N TYR A 443 -74.29 -9.51 11.44
CA TYR A 443 -75.07 -8.83 10.42
C TYR A 443 -76.48 -9.43 10.38
N SER A 444 -77.46 -8.76 10.99
CA SER A 444 -78.88 -9.12 10.87
C SER A 444 -79.47 -8.54 9.57
N PHE A 445 -79.89 -9.43 8.68
CA PHE A 445 -80.64 -9.12 7.46
C PHE A 445 -82.14 -9.08 7.76
N SER A 446 -82.83 -7.99 7.45
CA SER A 446 -84.29 -8.00 7.29
C SER A 446 -84.71 -7.05 6.18
N ASP A 447 -85.14 -7.63 5.06
CA ASP A 447 -85.93 -6.99 4.01
C ASP A 447 -87.26 -6.45 4.59
N SER A 448 -87.69 -5.26 4.18
CA SER A 448 -89.02 -5.03 3.60
C SER A 448 -89.22 -3.59 3.09
N GLU A 449 -89.65 -3.54 1.81
CA GLU A 449 -90.50 -2.56 1.08
C GLU A 449 -90.12 -1.07 0.96
#